data_AF-A0A0F8ZR11-F1
#
_entry.id   AF-A0A0F8ZR11-F1
#
_cell.length_a   1.000
_cell.length_b   1.000
_cell.length_c   1.000
_cell.angle_alpha   90.00
_cell.angle_beta   90.00
_cell.angle_gamma   90.00
#
_symmetry.space_group_name_H-M   'P 1'
#
loop_
_entity.id
_entity.type
_entity.pdbx_description
1 polymer ?
#
loop_
_entity_poly.entity_id
_entity_poly.type
_entity_poly.pdbx_seq_one_letter_code
_entity_poly.pdbx_strand_id
1 'polypeptide(L)'
;MFPIFHVALPLIFTEIPQIKKLKFNRFALLIGAFLPDLIDKPLLLLGFGPGRYFSHNLLFVLISFFALFLLTKKNKGVALPFLFGVSIHLILDLPYVPFFFPFILYEDIIISEPVLFWIEAYLTKPLIQITEIAGVIFFAYILIKNRLYNTKDILLYFKGDYLPGKLELRNEK
;
A
#
# COMPACT_ATOMS: atom_id res chain seq x y z
N MET A 1 -8.70 -0.30 9.76
CA MET A 1 -8.22 0.54 8.64
C MET A 1 -7.01 1.28 9.15
N PHE A 2 -5.85 1.07 8.53
CA PHE A 2 -4.61 1.73 8.93
C PHE A 2 -4.06 2.50 7.73
N PRO A 3 -4.73 3.59 7.31
CA PRO A 3 -4.53 4.18 6.00
C PRO A 3 -3.10 4.68 5.78
N ILE A 4 -2.46 5.26 6.80
CA ILE A 4 -1.09 5.76 6.67
C ILE A 4 -0.12 4.58 6.71
N PHE A 5 -0.31 3.65 7.64
CA PHE A 5 0.60 2.54 7.83
C PHE A 5 0.63 1.57 6.64
N HIS A 6 -0.53 1.30 6.01
CA HIS A 6 -0.65 0.42 4.82
C HIS A 6 0.23 0.87 3.66
N VAL A 7 0.55 2.16 3.63
CA VAL A 7 1.21 2.82 2.53
C VAL A 7 2.67 3.08 2.86
N ALA A 8 2.93 3.52 4.09
CA ALA A 8 4.26 3.79 4.58
C ALA A 8 5.09 2.50 4.71
N LEU A 9 4.48 1.40 5.16
CA LEU A 9 5.17 0.13 5.34
C LEU A 9 5.75 -0.44 4.03
N PRO A 10 4.98 -0.64 2.94
CA PRO A 10 5.58 -1.14 1.70
C PRO A 10 6.62 -0.16 1.12
N LEU A 11 6.45 1.16 1.31
CA LEU A 11 7.45 2.14 0.91
C LEU A 11 8.77 2.03 1.68
N ILE A 12 8.75 1.80 2.99
CA ILE A 12 9.98 1.70 3.79
C ILE A 12 10.84 0.51 3.36
N PHE A 13 10.23 -0.58 2.90
CA PHE A 13 10.96 -1.71 2.30
C PHE A 13 11.76 -1.28 1.07
N THR A 14 11.28 -0.30 0.29
CA THR A 14 12.02 0.21 -0.88
C THR A 14 13.24 1.06 -0.52
N GLU A 15 13.42 1.39 0.77
CA GLU A 15 14.61 2.07 1.28
C GLU A 15 15.74 1.12 1.68
N ILE A 16 15.48 -0.20 1.65
CA ILE A 16 16.51 -1.23 1.84
C ILE A 16 17.52 -1.11 0.69
N PRO A 17 18.85 -1.01 0.97
CA PRO A 17 19.86 -0.73 -0.05
C PRO A 17 19.82 -1.66 -1.27
N GLN A 18 19.51 -2.94 -1.06
CA GLN A 18 19.40 -3.96 -2.10
C GLN A 18 18.22 -3.69 -3.05
N ILE A 19 17.07 -3.30 -2.50
CA ILE A 19 15.84 -3.00 -3.28
C ILE A 19 15.99 -1.64 -3.96
N LYS A 20 16.62 -0.67 -3.30
CA LYS A 20 16.80 0.70 -3.81
C LYS A 20 17.62 0.77 -5.11
N LYS A 21 18.50 -0.21 -5.34
CA LYS A 21 19.28 -0.33 -6.59
C LYS A 21 18.45 -0.83 -7.78
N LEU A 22 17.29 -1.43 -7.53
CA LEU A 22 16.38 -1.88 -8.58
C LEU A 22 15.60 -0.69 -9.13
N LYS A 23 15.34 -0.69 -10.45
CA LYS A 23 14.35 0.22 -11.06
C LYS A 23 12.95 -0.20 -10.58
N PHE A 24 12.56 0.35 -9.44
CA PHE A 24 11.40 -0.07 -8.67
C PHE A 24 10.40 1.08 -8.61
N ASN A 25 9.32 1.00 -9.38
CA ASN A 25 8.33 2.06 -9.47
C ASN A 25 7.49 2.10 -8.17
N ARG A 26 7.81 3.08 -7.31
CA ARG A 26 7.15 3.25 -6.01
C ARG A 26 5.72 3.75 -6.16
N PHE A 27 5.40 4.47 -7.24
CA PHE A 27 4.02 4.86 -7.53
C PHE A 27 3.13 3.63 -7.75
N ALA A 28 3.58 2.66 -8.53
CA ALA A 28 2.84 1.41 -8.74
C ALA A 28 2.66 0.61 -7.44
N LEU A 29 3.68 0.60 -6.58
CA LEU A 29 3.57 0.04 -5.22
C LEU A 29 2.50 0.75 -4.40
N LEU A 30 2.48 2.09 -4.41
CA LEU A 30 1.48 2.87 -3.70
C LEU A 30 0.06 2.57 -4.20
N ILE A 31 -0.13 2.53 -5.52
CA ILE A 31 -1.41 2.16 -6.11
C ILE A 31 -1.83 0.77 -5.62
N GLY A 32 -0.93 -0.21 -5.64
CA GLY A 32 -1.21 -1.55 -5.12
C GLY A 32 -1.60 -1.55 -3.63
N ALA A 33 -0.88 -0.78 -2.81
CA ALA A 33 -1.13 -0.67 -1.37
C ALA A 33 -2.43 0.06 -1.00
N PHE A 34 -3.04 0.82 -1.92
CA PHE A 34 -4.31 1.51 -1.69
C PHE A 34 -5.50 0.85 -2.39
N LEU A 35 -5.26 0.13 -3.48
CA LEU A 35 -6.30 -0.27 -4.41
C LEU A 35 -7.41 -1.10 -3.75
N PRO A 36 -7.13 -2.09 -2.88
CA PRO A 36 -8.21 -2.88 -2.28
C PRO A 36 -9.19 -2.01 -1.47
N ASP A 37 -8.64 -1.17 -0.60
CA ASP A 37 -9.43 -0.26 0.22
C ASP A 37 -10.17 0.81 -0.59
N LEU A 38 -9.58 1.26 -1.70
CA LEU A 38 -10.19 2.23 -2.60
C LEU A 38 -11.40 1.66 -3.37
N ILE A 39 -11.45 0.34 -3.55
CA ILE A 39 -12.58 -0.33 -4.20
C ILE A 39 -13.62 -0.72 -3.14
N ASP A 40 -13.21 -1.46 -2.11
CA ASP A 40 -14.18 -2.12 -1.25
C ASP A 40 -14.87 -1.15 -0.27
N LYS A 41 -14.19 -0.10 0.21
CA LYS A 41 -14.83 0.84 1.15
C LYS A 41 -15.89 1.71 0.51
N PRO A 42 -15.70 2.32 -0.68
CA PRO A 42 -16.80 3.00 -1.35
C PRO A 42 -17.97 2.06 -1.63
N LEU A 43 -17.69 0.80 -2.01
CA LEU A 43 -18.74 -0.20 -2.20
C LEU A 43 -19.52 -0.46 -0.90
N LEU A 44 -18.86 -0.60 0.25
CA LEU A 44 -19.52 -0.69 1.55
C LEU A 44 -20.40 0.53 1.84
N LEU A 45 -19.90 1.74 1.61
CA LEU A 45 -20.67 2.98 1.83
C LEU A 45 -21.90 3.09 0.90
N LEU A 46 -21.85 2.44 -0.27
CA LEU A 46 -22.96 2.31 -1.20
C LEU A 46 -23.87 1.11 -0.91
N GLY A 47 -23.59 0.33 0.15
CA GLY A 47 -24.37 -0.84 0.56
C GLY A 47 -24.01 -2.14 -0.17
N PHE A 48 -22.89 -2.18 -0.90
CA PHE A 48 -22.42 -3.37 -1.61
C PHE A 48 -21.41 -4.17 -0.77
N GLY A 49 -21.93 -5.17 -0.05
CA GLY A 49 -21.13 -6.13 0.71
C GLY A 49 -20.45 -5.55 1.95
N PRO A 50 -19.61 -6.34 2.64
CA PRO A 50 -19.04 -6.00 3.95
C PRO A 50 -17.80 -5.09 3.88
N GLY A 51 -17.44 -4.61 2.70
CA GLY A 51 -16.26 -3.74 2.50
C GLY A 51 -14.92 -4.46 2.41
N ARG A 52 -14.92 -5.77 2.11
CA ARG A 52 -13.69 -6.57 1.87
C ARG A 52 -13.81 -7.63 0.76
N TYR A 53 -14.93 -7.71 0.06
CA TYR A 53 -15.21 -8.87 -0.81
C TYR A 53 -14.62 -8.77 -2.19
N PHE A 54 -14.66 -7.61 -2.84
CA PHE A 54 -14.33 -7.52 -4.25
C PHE A 54 -12.83 -7.52 -4.51
N SER A 55 -12.06 -6.87 -3.64
CA SER A 55 -10.63 -6.64 -3.86
C SER A 55 -9.70 -7.14 -2.77
N HIS A 56 -10.20 -7.53 -1.59
CA HIS A 56 -9.38 -8.21 -0.56
C HIS A 56 -9.40 -9.75 -0.72
N ASN A 57 -9.16 -10.25 -1.94
CA ASN A 57 -9.08 -11.69 -2.21
C ASN A 57 -7.96 -11.99 -3.21
N LEU A 58 -7.46 -13.24 -3.22
CA LEU A 58 -6.34 -13.65 -4.07
C LEU A 58 -6.69 -13.58 -5.56
N LEU A 59 -7.94 -13.82 -5.93
CA LEU A 59 -8.39 -13.74 -7.32
C LEU A 59 -8.19 -12.32 -7.87
N PHE A 60 -8.59 -11.30 -7.10
CA PHE A 60 -8.37 -9.90 -7.44
C PHE A 60 -6.88 -9.56 -7.55
N VAL A 61 -6.05 -10.02 -6.60
CA VAL A 61 -4.60 -9.80 -6.67
C VAL A 61 -4.02 -10.35 -7.96
N LEU A 62 -4.36 -11.59 -8.32
CA LEU A 62 -3.84 -12.23 -9.53
C LEU A 62 -4.33 -11.50 -10.79
N ILE A 63 -5.64 -11.24 -10.90
CA ILE A 63 -6.21 -10.56 -12.07
C ILE A 63 -5.61 -9.17 -12.24
N SER A 64 -5.58 -8.36 -11.18
CA SER A 64 -5.05 -6.99 -11.24
C SER A 64 -3.55 -6.97 -11.56
N PHE A 65 -2.77 -7.88 -10.98
CA PHE A 65 -1.35 -8.04 -11.30
C PHE A 65 -1.14 -8.41 -12.78
N PHE A 66 -1.81 -9.46 -13.28
CA PHE A 66 -1.65 -9.90 -14.66
C PHE A 66 -2.15 -8.84 -15.65
N ALA A 67 -3.26 -8.17 -15.36
CA ALA A 67 -3.75 -7.07 -16.17
C ALA A 67 -2.70 -5.95 -16.26
N LEU A 68 -2.17 -5.48 -15.13
CA LEU A 68 -1.13 -4.45 -15.12
C LEU A 68 0.15 -4.91 -15.82
N PHE A 69 0.58 -6.17 -15.59
CA PHE A 69 1.74 -6.75 -16.24
C PHE A 69 1.61 -6.77 -17.75
N LEU A 70 0.45 -7.14 -18.30
CA LEU A 70 0.19 -7.13 -19.74
C LEU A 70 0.08 -5.70 -20.29
N LEU A 71 -0.68 -4.82 -19.64
CA LEU A 71 -0.87 -3.42 -20.05
C LEU A 71 0.45 -2.64 -20.07
N THR A 72 1.38 -2.97 -19.18
CA THR A 72 2.71 -2.36 -19.11
C THR A 72 3.74 -3.08 -19.98
N LYS A 73 3.31 -3.89 -20.96
CA LYS A 73 4.19 -4.64 -21.87
C LYS A 73 5.22 -5.50 -21.12
N LYS A 74 4.78 -6.18 -20.07
CA LYS A 74 5.59 -7.06 -19.21
C LYS A 74 6.67 -6.32 -18.40
N ASN A 75 6.47 -5.03 -18.11
CA ASN A 75 7.41 -4.26 -17.29
C ASN A 75 7.38 -4.70 -15.81
N LYS A 76 8.33 -5.57 -15.46
CA LYS A 76 8.50 -6.07 -14.09
C LYS A 76 8.79 -4.97 -13.07
N GLY A 77 9.41 -3.87 -13.48
CA GLY A 77 9.70 -2.71 -12.63
C GLY A 77 8.46 -1.90 -12.24
N VAL A 78 7.29 -2.22 -12.81
CA VAL A 78 5.99 -1.62 -12.45
C VAL A 78 5.06 -2.68 -11.85
N ALA A 79 4.94 -3.84 -12.50
CA ALA A 79 4.00 -4.87 -12.07
C ALA A 79 4.38 -5.55 -10.74
N LEU A 80 5.67 -5.83 -10.50
CA LEU A 80 6.11 -6.44 -9.23
C LEU A 80 5.97 -5.49 -8.03
N PRO A 81 6.32 -4.19 -8.12
CA PRO A 81 6.01 -3.22 -7.07
C PRO A 81 4.53 -3.17 -6.72
N PHE A 82 3.66 -3.15 -7.73
CA PHE A 82 2.21 -3.18 -7.53
C PHE A 82 1.77 -4.44 -6.77
N LEU A 83 2.20 -5.62 -7.22
CA LEU A 83 1.91 -6.88 -6.55
C LEU A 83 2.39 -6.87 -5.09
N PHE A 84 3.59 -6.34 -4.84
CA PHE A 84 4.14 -6.22 -3.50
C PHE A 84 3.27 -5.30 -2.62
N GLY A 85 2.83 -4.15 -3.15
CA GLY A 85 1.93 -3.24 -2.46
C GLY A 85 0.60 -3.91 -2.07
N VAL A 86 -0.08 -4.55 -3.02
CA VAL A 86 -1.34 -5.27 -2.76
C VAL A 86 -1.13 -6.41 -1.75
N SER A 87 -0.01 -7.13 -1.85
CA SER A 87 0.28 -8.25 -0.94
C SER A 87 0.49 -7.79 0.50
N ILE A 88 1.26 -6.72 0.70
CA ILE A 88 1.46 -6.12 2.03
C ILE A 88 0.13 -5.59 2.57
N HIS A 89 -0.72 -5.00 1.74
CA HIS A 89 -2.07 -4.58 2.13
C HIS A 89 -2.86 -5.76 2.72
N LEU A 90 -2.96 -6.88 2.01
CA LEU A 90 -3.68 -8.05 2.51
C LEU A 90 -3.06 -8.61 3.79
N ILE A 91 -1.74 -8.67 3.89
CA ILE A 91 -1.07 -9.16 5.11
C ILE A 91 -1.42 -8.30 6.32
N LEU A 92 -1.47 -6.97 6.15
CA LEU A 92 -1.82 -6.05 7.24
C LEU A 92 -3.29 -6.10 7.65
N ASP A 93 -4.15 -6.60 6.76
CA ASP A 93 -5.58 -6.76 7.01
C ASP A 93 -5.96 -8.14 7.58
N LEU A 94 -5.00 -9.03 7.79
CA LEU A 94 -5.21 -10.30 8.48
C LEU A 94 -5.73 -10.09 9.91
N PRO A 95 -6.60 -11.01 10.42
CA PRO A 95 -7.12 -12.22 9.79
C PRO A 95 -8.37 -12.01 8.91
N TYR A 96 -8.81 -10.77 8.70
CA TYR A 96 -10.12 -10.45 8.12
C TYR A 96 -10.12 -10.44 6.58
N VAL A 97 -9.21 -11.17 5.94
CA VAL A 97 -9.07 -11.21 4.47
C VAL A 97 -9.77 -12.45 3.93
N PRO A 98 -10.82 -12.31 3.11
CA PRO A 98 -11.52 -13.43 2.48
C PRO A 98 -10.74 -13.95 1.26
N PHE A 99 -9.58 -14.57 1.48
CA PHE A 99 -8.63 -14.93 0.43
C PHE A 99 -9.24 -15.68 -0.78
N PHE A 100 -10.21 -16.55 -0.53
CA PHE A 100 -10.79 -17.43 -1.56
C PHE A 100 -12.19 -17.00 -2.03
N PHE A 101 -12.67 -15.81 -1.66
CA PHE A 101 -13.89 -15.27 -2.25
C PHE A 101 -13.72 -15.08 -3.77
N PRO A 102 -14.73 -15.39 -4.61
CA PRO A 102 -16.09 -15.81 -4.29
C PRO A 102 -16.32 -17.33 -4.18
N PHE A 103 -15.26 -18.15 -4.19
CA PHE A 103 -15.37 -19.61 -4.16
C PHE A 103 -15.70 -20.16 -2.77
N ILE A 104 -15.28 -19.44 -1.71
CA ILE A 104 -15.59 -19.73 -0.31
C ILE A 104 -16.32 -18.53 0.28
N LEU A 105 -17.42 -18.79 0.97
CA LEU A 105 -18.18 -17.78 1.72
C LEU A 105 -17.57 -17.62 3.11
N TYR A 106 -17.50 -16.37 3.58
CA TYR A 106 -16.96 -16.01 4.88
C TYR A 106 -18.09 -15.43 5.74
N GLU A 107 -17.95 -15.52 7.07
CA GLU A 107 -18.90 -14.86 7.96
C GLU A 107 -18.73 -13.34 7.92
N ASP A 108 -19.84 -12.64 7.73
CA ASP A 108 -19.86 -11.20 7.60
C ASP A 108 -19.92 -10.50 8.96
N ILE A 109 -19.03 -9.52 9.15
CA ILE A 109 -19.24 -8.48 10.17
C ILE A 109 -20.05 -7.38 9.48
N ILE A 110 -21.36 -7.39 9.70
CA ILE A 110 -22.24 -6.33 9.19
C ILE A 110 -21.94 -5.05 9.98
N ILE A 111 -21.40 -4.05 9.30
CA ILE A 111 -21.15 -2.72 9.88
C ILE A 111 -22.23 -1.78 9.37
N SER A 112 -23.22 -1.49 10.22
CA SER A 112 -24.33 -0.59 9.88
C SER A 112 -23.91 0.87 9.73
N GLU A 113 -22.93 1.32 10.53
CA GLU A 113 -22.40 2.69 10.52
C GLU A 113 -20.87 2.68 10.31
N PRO A 114 -20.38 2.42 9.08
CA PRO A 114 -18.96 2.21 8.81
C PRO A 114 -18.07 3.38 9.22
N VAL A 115 -18.51 4.61 8.95
CA VAL A 115 -17.74 5.82 9.26
C VAL A 115 -17.58 5.99 10.76
N LEU A 116 -18.66 5.86 11.53
CA LEU A 116 -18.61 5.97 12.99
C LEU A 116 -17.73 4.87 13.58
N PHE A 117 -17.88 3.63 13.10
CA PHE A 117 -17.04 2.50 13.52
C PHE A 117 -15.55 2.75 13.25
N TRP A 118 -15.19 3.32 12.10
CA TRP A 118 -13.79 3.65 11.80
C TRP A 118 -13.23 4.76 12.69
N ILE A 119 -14.03 5.82 12.94
CA ILE A 119 -13.64 6.91 13.84
C ILE A 119 -13.43 6.36 15.25
N GLU A 120 -14.39 5.59 15.77
CA GLU A 120 -14.29 4.96 17.08
C GLU A 120 -13.05 4.07 17.17
N ALA A 121 -12.82 3.22 16.17
CA ALA A 121 -11.66 2.34 16.13
C ALA A 121 -10.34 3.13 16.17
N TYR A 122 -10.24 4.26 15.45
CA TYR A 122 -9.06 5.13 15.45
C TYR A 122 -8.81 5.76 16.83
N LEU A 123 -9.87 6.15 17.55
CA LEU A 123 -9.78 6.80 18.85
C LEU A 123 -9.58 5.83 20.02
N THR A 124 -10.04 4.58 19.87
CA THR A 124 -10.11 3.64 21.00
C THR A 124 -9.15 2.46 20.89
N LYS A 125 -8.70 2.06 19.69
CA LYS A 125 -7.84 0.88 19.51
C LYS A 125 -6.37 1.27 19.51
N PRO A 126 -5.59 0.92 20.55
CA PRO A 126 -4.18 1.34 20.66
C PRO A 126 -3.31 0.83 19.51
N LEU A 127 -3.59 -0.39 19.02
CA LEU A 127 -2.85 -0.97 17.90
C LEU A 127 -2.98 -0.10 16.64
N ILE A 128 -4.18 0.43 16.35
CA ILE A 128 -4.39 1.32 15.20
C ILE A 128 -3.55 2.58 15.36
N GLN A 129 -3.60 3.22 16.53
CA GLN A 129 -2.85 4.43 16.82
C GLN A 129 -1.33 4.23 16.68
N ILE A 130 -0.79 3.15 17.27
CA ILE A 130 0.64 2.83 17.21
C ILE A 130 1.09 2.66 15.76
N THR A 131 0.35 1.88 14.96
CA THR A 131 0.70 1.66 13.56
C THR A 131 0.59 2.93 12.72
N GLU A 132 -0.42 3.77 12.95
CA GLU A 132 -0.56 5.05 12.22
C GLU A 132 0.57 6.03 12.57
N ILE A 133 0.93 6.13 13.86
CA ILE A 133 2.10 6.90 14.31
C ILE A 133 3.38 6.35 13.66
N ALA A 134 3.57 5.03 13.64
CA ALA A 134 4.71 4.42 12.96
C ALA A 134 4.73 4.73 11.46
N GLY A 135 3.56 4.75 10.80
CA GLY A 135 3.41 5.14 9.41
C GLY A 135 3.86 6.59 9.15
N VAL A 136 3.45 7.52 10.02
CA VAL A 136 3.90 8.93 9.95
C VAL A 136 5.42 9.02 10.12
N ILE A 137 5.98 8.30 11.09
CA ILE A 137 7.44 8.26 11.32
C ILE A 137 8.18 7.73 10.09
N PHE A 138 7.68 6.67 9.46
CA PHE A 138 8.27 6.12 8.24
C PHE A 138 8.22 7.12 7.08
N PHE A 139 7.10 7.82 6.88
CA PHE A 139 7.03 8.88 5.87
C PHE A 139 8.01 10.01 6.14
N ALA A 140 8.09 10.49 7.38
CA ALA A 140 9.04 11.54 7.77
C ALA A 140 10.49 11.09 7.50
N TYR A 141 10.83 9.85 7.87
CA TYR A 141 12.14 9.26 7.58
C TYR A 141 12.44 9.23 6.08
N ILE A 142 11.51 8.75 5.24
CA ILE A 142 11.69 8.67 3.78
C ILE A 142 11.89 10.07 3.19
N LEU A 143 11.08 11.03 3.60
CA LEU A 143 11.13 12.41 3.12
C LEU A 143 12.47 13.06 3.47
N ILE A 144 12.91 12.96 4.73
CA ILE A 144 14.16 13.57 5.22
C ILE A 144 15.38 12.89 4.58
N LYS A 145 15.43 11.54 4.61
CA LYS A 145 16.56 10.76 4.07
C LYS A 145 16.77 11.00 2.58
N ASN A 146 15.70 11.07 1.81
CA ASN A 146 15.76 11.28 0.36
C ASN A 146 15.70 12.76 -0.03
N ARG A 147 15.60 13.69 0.94
CA ARG A 147 15.51 15.15 0.74
C ARG A 147 14.39 15.54 -0.24
N LEU A 148 13.21 14.92 -0.10
CA LEU A 148 12.05 15.07 -0.98
C LEU A 148 11.27 16.35 -0.67
N TYR A 149 11.92 17.51 -0.79
CA TYR A 149 11.33 18.81 -0.41
C TYR A 149 10.67 19.56 -1.57
N ASN A 150 10.82 19.06 -2.79
CA ASN A 150 10.21 19.66 -3.98
C ASN A 150 9.50 18.59 -4.83
N THR A 151 8.54 19.03 -5.63
CA THR A 151 7.68 18.16 -6.43
C THR A 151 8.44 17.35 -7.49
N LYS A 152 9.53 17.89 -8.04
CA LYS A 152 10.35 17.19 -9.04
C LYS A 152 11.06 15.97 -8.42
N ASP A 153 11.69 16.16 -7.26
CA ASP A 153 12.38 15.10 -6.53
C ASP A 153 11.39 14.01 -6.08
N ILE A 154 10.20 14.40 -5.62
CA ILE A 154 9.11 13.49 -5.26
C ILE A 154 8.68 12.64 -6.49
N LEU A 155 8.46 13.29 -7.63
CA LEU A 155 8.02 12.61 -8.85
C LEU A 155 9.09 11.64 -9.39
N LEU A 156 10.37 12.03 -9.35
CA LEU A 156 11.50 11.16 -9.70
C LEU A 156 11.61 9.96 -8.76
N TYR A 157 11.50 10.19 -7.45
CA TYR A 157 11.49 9.14 -6.43
C TYR A 157 10.39 8.10 -6.71
N PHE A 158 9.19 8.57 -7.04
CA PHE A 158 8.04 7.71 -7.32
C PHE A 158 8.15 6.92 -8.63
N LYS A 159 8.79 7.49 -9.65
CA LYS A 159 9.07 6.77 -10.91
C LYS A 159 10.03 5.59 -10.73
N GLY A 160 10.77 5.55 -9.62
CA GLY A 160 11.79 4.54 -9.39
C GLY A 160 13.13 4.89 -10.05
N ASP A 161 13.28 6.12 -10.50
CA ASP A 161 14.56 6.64 -10.97
C ASP A 161 15.46 6.85 -9.76
N TYR A 162 16.68 6.32 -9.84
CA TYR A 162 17.70 6.60 -8.83
C TYR A 162 18.02 8.08 -8.88
N LEU A 163 17.78 8.81 -7.78
CA LEU A 163 18.19 10.20 -7.63
C LEU A 163 19.73 10.23 -7.54
N PRO A 164 20.47 10.56 -8.63
CA PRO A 164 21.92 10.57 -8.60
C PRO A 164 22.37 11.79 -7.80
N GLY A 165 23.35 11.64 -6.89
CA GLY A 165 24.14 12.77 -6.40
C GLY A 165 23.78 13.42 -5.06
N LYS A 166 22.91 12.84 -4.21
CA LYS A 166 22.74 13.34 -2.81
C LYS A 166 23.24 12.38 -1.72
N LEU A 167 23.53 11.13 -2.06
CA LEU A 167 24.04 10.10 -1.14
C LEU A 167 25.55 9.85 -1.25
N GLU A 168 26.22 10.32 -2.30
CA GLU A 168 27.68 10.12 -2.46
C GLU A 168 28.53 10.99 -1.53
N LEU A 169 28.00 12.11 -1.03
CA LEU A 169 28.67 12.96 -0.04
C LEU A 169 28.81 12.33 1.36
N ARG A 170 28.39 11.07 1.55
CA ARG A 170 28.51 10.35 2.83
C ARG A 170 29.52 9.19 2.82
N ASN A 171 30.10 8.87 1.67
CA ASN A 171 31.12 7.83 1.55
C ASN A 171 32.53 8.40 1.26
N GLU A 172 32.70 9.73 1.28
CA GLU A 172 33.99 10.41 1.07
C GLU A 172 34.45 11.23 2.29
N LYS A 173 34.04 10.86 3.51
CA LYS A 173 34.62 11.42 4.75
C LYS A 173 34.90 10.33 5.77
#